data_AF-A0AAD7XNM7-F1
#
_entry.id   AF-A0AAD7XNM7-F1
#
_cell.length_a   1.000
_cell.length_b   1.000
_cell.length_c   1.000
_cell.angle_alpha   90.00
_cell.angle_beta   90.00
_cell.angle_gamma   90.00
#
_symmetry.space_group_name_H-M   'P 1'
#
loop_
_entity.id
_entity.type
_entity.pdbx_description
1 polymer ?
#
loop_
_entity_poly.entity_id
_entity_poly.type
_entity_poly.pdbx_seq_one_letter_code
_entity_poly.pdbx_strand_id
1 'polypeptide(L)'
;MDISIDDPTLNLSKLEIKYMRELRRTPMRGELMKESINDLKSVLQNRGWARSEIVGIEKDELVLRVLPYLDPNNLYIDDEPYPLASNCVTQFVLRALLLGFVLFFAQSTLGASNTLNAALFTVEILILVVRNVRIRRRKRDKMRKLL
;
A
#
# COMPACT_ATOMS: atom_id res chain seq x y z
N MET A 1 -19.24 -5.46 -5.14
CA MET A 1 -19.05 -4.00 -5.09
C MET A 1 -19.05 -3.54 -6.53
N ASP A 2 -20.22 -3.19 -7.05
CA ASP A 2 -20.33 -2.58 -8.37
C ASP A 2 -19.80 -1.15 -8.27
N ILE A 3 -18.67 -0.92 -8.92
CA ILE A 3 -18.10 0.42 -9.05
C ILE A 3 -19.04 1.16 -9.99
N SER A 4 -19.80 2.11 -9.43
CA SER A 4 -20.63 3.06 -10.17
C SER A 4 -19.79 3.73 -11.27
N ILE A 5 -20.27 3.65 -12.51
CA ILE A 5 -19.51 3.90 -13.75
C ILE A 5 -19.40 5.41 -14.08
N ASP A 6 -20.04 6.27 -13.30
CA ASP A 6 -20.18 7.71 -13.54
C ASP A 6 -19.49 8.56 -12.47
N ASP A 7 -18.20 8.34 -12.23
CA ASP A 7 -17.39 9.27 -11.42
C ASP A 7 -16.71 10.28 -12.37
N PRO A 8 -17.17 11.55 -12.43
CA PRO A 8 -16.70 12.55 -13.42
C PRO A 8 -15.30 13.12 -13.13
N THR A 9 -14.57 12.57 -12.16
CA THR A 9 -13.27 13.05 -11.68
C THR A 9 -12.07 12.32 -12.31
N LEU A 10 -12.29 11.25 -13.07
CA LEU A 10 -11.22 10.40 -13.59
C LEU A 10 -10.84 10.79 -15.03
N ASN A 11 -9.81 11.64 -15.19
CA ASN A 11 -9.17 11.89 -16.48
C ASN A 11 -8.38 10.64 -16.93
N LEU A 12 -9.09 9.62 -17.41
CA LEU A 12 -8.48 8.40 -17.96
C LEU A 12 -7.85 8.68 -19.32
N SER A 13 -6.63 8.18 -19.53
CA SER A 13 -6.00 8.18 -20.84
C SER A 13 -6.74 7.22 -21.79
N LYS A 14 -6.59 7.44 -23.10
CA LYS A 14 -7.17 6.55 -24.13
C LYS A 14 -6.77 5.08 -23.92
N LEU A 15 -5.54 4.85 -23.46
CA LEU A 15 -5.02 3.51 -23.19
C LEU A 15 -5.70 2.87 -21.98
N GLU A 16 -5.92 3.65 -20.91
CA GLU A 16 -6.62 3.17 -19.72
C GLU A 16 -8.08 2.83 -20.05
N ILE A 17 -8.76 3.64 -20.86
CA ILE A 17 -10.12 3.34 -21.33
C ILE A 17 -10.13 2.00 -22.09
N LYS A 18 -9.23 1.83 -23.06
CA LYS A 18 -9.13 0.62 -23.88
C LYS A 18 -8.90 -0.64 -23.04
N TYR A 19 -7.95 -0.62 -22.10
CA TYR A 19 -7.58 -1.83 -21.35
C TYR A 19 -8.43 -2.07 -20.11
N MET A 20 -8.82 -1.03 -19.36
CA MET A 20 -9.58 -1.17 -18.13
C MET A 20 -11.09 -1.23 -18.37
N ARG A 21 -11.62 -0.49 -19.37
CA ARG A 21 -13.06 -0.40 -19.61
C ARG A 21 -13.52 -1.36 -20.70
N GLU A 22 -12.83 -1.39 -21.85
CA GLU A 22 -13.27 -2.15 -23.03
C GLU A 22 -12.78 -3.61 -22.98
N LEU A 23 -11.48 -3.82 -22.78
CA LEU A 23 -10.90 -5.16 -22.85
C LEU A 23 -10.95 -5.91 -21.50
N ARG A 24 -10.98 -5.19 -20.37
CA ARG A 24 -10.98 -5.74 -19.00
C ARG A 24 -9.95 -6.86 -18.80
N ARG A 25 -8.79 -6.73 -19.43
CA ARG A 25 -7.70 -7.72 -19.37
C ARG A 25 -6.36 -7.02 -19.22
N THR A 26 -5.44 -7.69 -18.56
CA THR A 26 -4.05 -7.24 -18.43
C THR A 26 -3.40 -7.19 -19.81
N PRO A 27 -2.86 -6.03 -20.25
CA PRO A 27 -2.13 -5.94 -21.51
C PRO A 27 -0.85 -6.78 -21.48
N MET A 28 -0.56 -7.48 -22.58
CA MET A 28 0.75 -8.11 -22.75
C MET A 28 1.80 -7.07 -23.15
N ARG A 29 3.06 -7.27 -22.73
CA ARG A 29 4.20 -6.39 -23.10
C ARG A 29 4.29 -6.16 -24.62
N GLY A 30 4.05 -7.21 -25.41
CA GLY A 30 4.06 -7.12 -26.88
C GLY A 30 2.93 -6.26 -27.48
N GLU A 31 1.83 -6.08 -26.76
CA GLU A 31 0.75 -5.17 -27.16
C GLU A 31 1.11 -3.72 -26.83
N LEU A 32 1.60 -3.46 -25.61
CA LEU A 32 2.04 -2.13 -25.18
C LEU A 32 3.24 -1.60 -25.98
N MET A 33 4.11 -2.48 -26.47
CA MET A 33 5.20 -2.10 -27.37
C MET A 33 4.73 -1.55 -28.72
N LYS A 34 3.51 -1.87 -29.14
CA LYS A 34 2.92 -1.35 -30.40
C LYS A 34 2.26 0.01 -30.21
N GLU A 35 1.96 0.38 -28.98
CA GLU A 35 1.30 1.65 -28.65
C GLU A 35 2.28 2.82 -28.76
N SER A 36 1.72 4.03 -28.88
CA SER A 36 2.53 5.23 -29.04
C SER A 36 3.23 5.61 -27.73
N ILE A 37 4.45 6.16 -27.83
CA ILE A 37 5.21 6.63 -26.66
C ILE A 37 4.41 7.72 -25.92
N ASN A 38 3.69 8.57 -26.65
CA ASN A 38 2.89 9.63 -26.05
C ASN A 38 1.73 9.07 -25.22
N ASP A 39 1.09 8.01 -25.69
CA ASP A 39 -0.01 7.37 -24.94
C ASP A 39 0.52 6.70 -23.67
N LEU A 40 1.64 5.97 -23.75
CA LEU A 40 2.29 5.38 -22.57
C LEU A 40 2.68 6.45 -21.54
N LYS A 41 3.21 7.59 -21.99
CA LYS A 41 3.54 8.72 -21.12
C LYS A 41 2.30 9.36 -20.50
N SER A 42 1.20 9.43 -21.24
CA SER A 42 -0.06 9.99 -20.74
C SER A 42 -0.63 9.15 -19.58
N VAL A 43 -0.49 7.82 -19.63
CA VAL A 43 -0.87 6.94 -18.51
C VAL A 43 -0.08 7.31 -17.25
N LEU A 44 1.25 7.45 -17.36
CA LEU A 44 2.09 7.81 -16.21
C LEU A 44 1.79 9.22 -15.68
N GLN A 45 1.57 10.19 -16.56
CA GLN A 45 1.20 11.56 -16.18
C GLN A 45 -0.12 11.61 -15.42
N ASN A 46 -1.13 10.87 -15.87
CA ASN A 46 -2.41 10.76 -15.16
C ASN A 46 -2.28 10.12 -13.77
N ARG A 47 -1.21 9.35 -13.56
CA ARG A 47 -0.87 8.74 -12.25
C ARG A 47 0.03 9.61 -11.38
N GLY A 48 0.31 10.86 -11.79
CA GLY A 48 1.04 11.84 -10.97
C GLY A 48 2.56 11.83 -11.16
N TRP A 49 3.08 11.11 -12.16
CA TRP A 49 4.51 11.15 -12.48
C TRP A 49 4.91 12.53 -13.04
N ALA A 50 6.05 13.07 -12.58
CA ALA A 50 6.51 14.37 -13.03
C ALA A 50 7.05 14.28 -14.47
N ARG A 51 6.83 15.33 -15.28
CA ARG A 51 7.32 15.35 -16.67
C ARG A 51 8.83 15.19 -16.76
N SER A 52 9.58 15.69 -15.77
CA SER A 52 11.03 15.52 -15.65
C SER A 52 11.46 14.07 -15.45
N GLU A 53 10.64 13.25 -14.80
CA GLU A 53 10.93 11.83 -14.54
C GLU A 53 10.65 10.97 -15.77
N ILE A 54 9.74 11.40 -16.64
CA ILE A 54 9.27 10.66 -17.82
C ILE A 54 10.14 10.96 -19.07
N VAL A 55 10.81 12.10 -19.09
CA VAL A 55 11.65 12.54 -20.21
C VAL A 55 12.98 11.78 -20.18
N GLY A 56 13.28 11.06 -21.27
CA GLY A 56 14.51 10.28 -21.41
C GLY A 56 14.37 8.79 -21.09
N ILE A 57 13.22 8.34 -20.58
CA ILE A 57 12.94 6.91 -20.38
C ILE A 57 12.81 6.21 -21.74
N GLU A 58 13.49 5.08 -21.89
CA GLU A 58 13.37 4.21 -23.07
C GLU A 58 11.97 3.61 -23.20
N LYS A 59 11.55 3.31 -24.43
CA LYS A 59 10.20 2.78 -24.68
C LYS A 59 9.93 1.48 -23.93
N ASP A 60 10.91 0.61 -23.84
CA ASP A 60 10.77 -0.67 -23.13
C ASP A 60 10.55 -0.48 -21.62
N GLU A 61 11.27 0.46 -21.03
CA GLU A 61 11.13 0.80 -19.61
C GLU A 61 9.80 1.52 -19.33
N LEU A 62 9.32 2.37 -20.26
CA LEU A 62 7.97 2.95 -20.19
C LEU A 62 6.90 1.85 -20.17
N VAL A 63 7.03 0.83 -21.02
CA VAL A 63 6.07 -0.29 -21.06
C VAL A 63 6.07 -1.04 -19.72
N LEU A 64 7.24 -1.32 -19.14
CA LEU A 64 7.34 -1.99 -17.84
C LEU A 64 6.70 -1.18 -16.72
N ARG A 65 6.88 0.15 -16.72
CA ARG A 65 6.27 1.04 -15.72
C ARG A 65 4.77 1.19 -15.90
N VAL A 66 4.25 1.13 -17.12
CA VAL A 66 2.83 1.31 -17.43
C VAL A 66 2.00 0.04 -17.18
N LEU A 67 2.58 -1.14 -17.42
CA LEU A 67 1.93 -2.44 -17.28
C LEU A 67 1.18 -2.64 -15.94
N PRO A 68 1.77 -2.33 -14.76
CA PRO A 68 1.07 -2.48 -13.49
C PRO A 68 -0.14 -1.55 -13.34
N TYR A 69 -0.17 -0.39 -14.01
CA TYR A 69 -1.30 0.56 -13.90
C TYR A 69 -2.49 0.20 -14.80
N LEU A 70 -2.26 -0.63 -15.84
CA LEU A 70 -3.29 -1.07 -16.78
C LEU A 70 -3.84 -2.45 -16.46
N ASP A 71 -3.29 -3.12 -15.46
CA ASP A 71 -3.79 -4.41 -15.01
C ASP A 71 -5.03 -4.21 -14.11
N PRO A 72 -6.22 -4.64 -14.55
CA PRO A 72 -7.46 -4.48 -13.77
C PRO A 72 -7.44 -5.29 -12.46
N ASN A 73 -6.58 -6.31 -12.37
CA ASN A 73 -6.41 -7.10 -11.14
C ASN A 73 -5.29 -6.58 -10.25
N ASN A 74 -4.51 -5.60 -10.72
CA ASN A 74 -3.42 -5.04 -9.94
C ASN A 74 -3.98 -3.95 -9.02
N LEU A 75 -4.65 -4.43 -7.97
CA LEU A 75 -4.93 -3.68 -6.75
C LEU A 75 -3.61 -3.19 -6.19
N TYR A 76 -3.17 -1.99 -6.60
CA TYR A 76 -2.14 -1.19 -5.95
C TYR A 76 -0.92 -2.01 -5.50
N ILE A 77 0.10 -2.08 -6.34
CA ILE A 77 1.45 -2.27 -5.81
C ILE A 77 1.70 -1.03 -4.94
N ASP A 78 1.41 -1.15 -3.64
CA ASP A 78 1.96 -0.31 -2.59
C ASP A 78 3.48 -0.33 -2.86
N ASP A 79 4.03 0.75 -3.44
CA ASP A 79 5.48 0.94 -3.70
C ASP A 79 6.32 0.87 -2.41
N GLU A 80 5.66 0.72 -1.26
CA GLU A 80 6.27 0.19 -0.07
C GLU A 80 5.86 -1.29 0.05
N PRO A 81 6.71 -2.25 -0.37
CA PRO A 81 6.64 -3.58 0.22
C PRO A 81 7.06 -3.42 1.67
N TYR A 82 6.16 -2.89 2.51
CA TYR A 82 6.40 -2.94 3.92
C TYR A 82 6.34 -4.42 4.29
N PRO A 83 7.34 -4.95 5.02
CA PRO A 83 7.37 -6.34 5.48
C PRO A 83 6.26 -6.70 6.49
N LEU A 84 5.16 -5.93 6.51
CA LEU A 84 4.20 -5.81 7.60
C LEU A 84 2.74 -5.90 7.16
N ALA A 85 2.44 -5.94 5.86
CA ALA A 85 1.06 -6.00 5.38
C ALA A 85 0.36 -7.33 5.72
N SER A 86 1.10 -8.43 5.84
CA SER A 86 0.55 -9.75 6.20
C SER A 86 0.66 -10.06 7.71
N ASN A 87 1.59 -9.43 8.44
CA ASN A 87 1.98 -9.87 9.79
C ASN A 87 1.70 -8.87 10.93
N CYS A 88 0.93 -7.80 10.72
CA CYS A 88 0.66 -6.84 11.79
C CYS A 88 0.02 -7.47 13.05
N VAL A 89 -0.93 -8.40 12.87
CA VAL A 89 -1.56 -9.12 13.99
C VAL A 89 -0.57 -10.10 14.61
N THR A 90 0.16 -10.86 13.78
CA THR A 90 1.17 -11.82 14.21
C THR A 90 2.29 -11.16 15.02
N GLN A 91 2.80 -10.01 14.58
CA GLN A 91 3.81 -9.22 15.32
C GLN A 91 3.25 -8.59 16.59
N PHE A 92 1.99 -8.18 16.59
CA PHE A 92 1.34 -7.69 17.81
C PHE A 92 1.24 -8.81 18.85
N VAL A 93 0.80 -9.99 18.43
CA VAL A 93 0.73 -11.20 19.26
C VAL A 93 2.12 -11.59 19.76
N LEU A 94 3.14 -11.61 18.90
CA LEU A 94 4.51 -11.94 19.29
C LEU A 94 5.07 -10.96 20.32
N ARG A 95 4.82 -9.65 20.15
CA ARG A 95 5.24 -8.63 21.10
C ARG A 95 4.51 -8.76 22.44
N ALA A 96 3.21 -9.03 22.42
CA ALA A 96 2.43 -9.25 23.64
C ALA A 96 2.92 -10.50 24.41
N LEU A 97 3.23 -11.60 23.69
CA LEU A 97 3.76 -12.82 24.29
C LEU A 97 5.17 -12.63 24.86
N LEU A 98 6.06 -11.98 24.10
CA LEU A 98 7.42 -11.67 24.56
C LEU A 98 7.38 -10.81 25.82
N LEU A 99 6.51 -9.78 25.84
CA LEU A 99 6.36 -8.90 26.98
C LEU A 99 5.78 -9.62 28.20
N GLY A 100 4.76 -10.47 27.99
CA GLY A 100 4.21 -11.32 29.04
C GLY A 100 5.27 -12.24 29.65
N PHE A 101 6.14 -12.84 28.82
CA PHE A 101 7.25 -13.66 29.27
C PHE A 101 8.29 -12.87 30.07
N VAL A 102 8.68 -11.68 29.60
CA VAL A 102 9.63 -10.80 30.31
C VAL A 102 9.09 -10.39 31.68
N LEU A 103 7.81 -10.03 31.77
CA LEU A 103 7.18 -9.65 33.03
C LEU A 103 7.04 -10.84 33.99
N PHE A 104 6.67 -12.02 33.48
CA PHE A 104 6.64 -13.26 34.27
C PHE A 104 8.03 -13.61 34.80
N PHE A 105 9.05 -13.51 33.96
CA PHE A 105 10.43 -13.77 34.35
C PHE A 105 10.92 -12.76 35.39
N ALA A 106 10.66 -11.46 35.19
CA ALA A 106 11.00 -10.41 36.15
C ALA A 106 10.28 -10.60 37.49
N GLN A 107 9.02 -11.01 37.49
CA GLN A 107 8.30 -11.35 38.71
C GLN A 107 8.92 -12.56 39.42
N SER A 108 9.24 -13.62 38.69
CA SER A 108 9.81 -14.86 39.24
C SER A 108 11.22 -14.68 39.79
N THR A 109 12.00 -13.73 39.26
CA THR A 109 13.42 -13.56 39.62
C THR A 109 13.69 -12.36 40.53
N LEU A 110 12.92 -11.28 40.39
CA LEU A 110 13.13 -10.02 41.11
C LEU A 110 12.06 -9.74 42.17
N GLY A 111 11.03 -10.59 42.28
CA GLY A 111 9.94 -10.42 43.27
C GLY A 111 9.12 -9.14 43.06
N ALA A 112 9.09 -8.62 41.83
CA ALA A 112 8.42 -7.36 41.50
C ALA A 112 6.92 -7.38 41.80
N SER A 113 6.40 -6.27 42.36
CA SER A 113 4.98 -6.13 42.71
C SER A 113 4.05 -6.30 41.51
N ASN A 114 2.99 -7.10 41.67
CA ASN A 114 1.95 -7.35 40.67
C ASN A 114 1.31 -6.05 40.14
N THR A 115 1.20 -5.03 40.98
CA THR A 115 0.61 -3.72 40.59
C THR A 115 1.49 -2.95 39.62
N LEU A 116 2.82 -3.02 39.78
CA LEU A 116 3.77 -2.29 38.96
C LEU A 116 3.93 -2.97 37.58
N ASN A 117 3.95 -4.30 37.56
CA ASN A 117 3.97 -5.08 36.31
C ASN A 117 2.70 -4.86 35.48
N ALA A 118 1.52 -4.83 36.12
CA ALA A 118 0.25 -4.55 35.45
C ALA A 118 0.18 -3.13 34.87
N ALA A 119 0.74 -2.14 35.58
CA ALA A 119 0.83 -0.76 35.10
C ALA A 119 1.75 -0.63 33.87
N LEU A 120 2.91 -1.29 33.88
CA LEU A 120 3.82 -1.28 32.73
C LEU A 120 3.18 -1.95 31.50
N PHE A 121 2.53 -3.10 31.70
CA PHE A 121 1.85 -3.82 30.63
C PHE A 121 0.74 -3.01 29.96
N THR A 122 -0.07 -2.31 30.77
CA THR A 122 -1.16 -1.48 30.25
C THR A 122 -0.65 -0.27 29.48
N VAL A 123 0.41 0.40 29.96
CA VAL A 123 1.06 1.51 29.24
C VAL A 123 1.60 1.06 27.89
N GLU A 124 2.25 -0.11 27.83
CA GLU A 124 2.88 -0.59 26.61
C GLU A 124 1.85 -1.05 25.56
N ILE A 125 0.79 -1.74 26.00
CA ILE A 125 -0.37 -2.04 25.14
C ILE A 125 -0.96 -0.75 24.59
N LEU A 126 -1.15 0.28 25.42
CA LEU A 126 -1.71 1.55 24.98
C LEU A 126 -0.82 2.21 23.91
N ILE A 127 0.50 2.21 24.10
CA ILE A 127 1.46 2.73 23.12
C ILE A 127 1.35 1.98 21.79
N LEU A 128 1.29 0.65 21.84
CA LEU A 128 1.14 -0.18 20.64
C LEU A 128 -0.19 0.08 19.92
N VAL A 129 -1.30 0.18 20.66
CA VAL A 129 -2.63 0.48 20.12
C VAL A 129 -2.65 1.86 19.47
N VAL A 130 -2.15 2.90 20.16
CA VAL A 130 -2.10 4.26 19.62
C VAL A 130 -1.24 4.30 18.35
N ARG A 131 -0.10 3.63 18.32
CA ARG A 131 0.76 3.55 17.13
C ARG A 131 0.05 2.86 15.97
N ASN A 132 -0.64 1.74 16.23
CA ASN A 132 -1.42 1.02 15.22
C ASN A 132 -2.56 1.88 14.65
N VAL A 133 -3.31 2.58 15.52
CA VAL A 133 -4.39 3.48 15.12
C VAL A 133 -3.84 4.66 14.30
N ARG A 134 -2.72 5.27 14.70
CA ARG A 134 -2.08 6.36 13.95
C ARG A 134 -1.64 5.91 12.57
N ILE A 135 -1.03 4.74 12.44
CA ILE A 135 -0.65 4.18 11.14
C ILE A 135 -1.89 3.96 10.26
N ARG A 136 -2.95 3.35 10.81
CA ARG A 136 -4.21 3.15 10.09
C ARG A 136 -4.89 4.45 9.67
N ARG A 137 -4.84 5.50 10.52
CA ARG A 137 -5.36 6.83 10.18
C ARG A 137 -4.57 7.46 9.05
N ARG A 138 -3.23 7.47 9.13
CA ARG A 138 -2.37 7.95 8.05
C ARG A 138 -2.60 7.21 6.72
N LYS A 139 -2.85 5.90 6.76
CA LYS A 139 -3.18 5.12 5.55
C LYS A 139 -4.54 5.53 4.96
N ARG A 140 -5.56 5.74 5.79
CA ARG A 140 -6.86 6.27 5.34
C ARG A 140 -6.73 7.68 4.76
N ASP A 141 -5.93 8.54 5.36
CA ASP A 141 -5.75 9.91 4.90
C ASP A 141 -4.96 9.97 3.58
N LYS A 142 -3.97 9.09 3.39
CA LYS A 142 -3.30 8.91 2.09
C LYS A 142 -4.27 8.41 1.02
N MET A 143 -5.05 7.36 1.31
CA MET A 143 -6.06 6.82 0.37
C MET A 143 -7.12 7.86 0.00
N ARG A 144 -7.53 8.72 0.93
CA ARG A 144 -8.50 9.81 0.68
C ARG A 144 -7.96 10.98 -0.14
N LYS A 145 -6.64 11.13 -0.25
CA LYS A 145 -6.01 12.14 -1.13
C LYS A 145 -5.75 11.60 -2.54
N LEU A 146 -5.83 10.28 -2.70
CA LEU A 146 -5.65 9.57 -3.97
C LEU A 146 -7.00 9.25 -4.64
N LEU A 147 -8.11 9.39 -3.90
CA LEU A 147 -9.49 9.53 -4.38
C LEU A 147 -9.80 11.01 -4.59
#